data_AF-A0A8K0S1Y9-F1
#
_entry.id   AF-A0A8K0S1Y9-F1
#
_cell.length_a   1.000
_cell.length_b   1.000
_cell.length_c   1.000
_cell.angle_alpha   90.00
_cell.angle_beta   90.00
_cell.angle_gamma   90.00
#
_symmetry.space_group_name_H-M   'P 1'
#
loop_
_entity.id
_entity.type
_entity.pdbx_description
1 polymer ?
#
loop_
_entity_poly.entity_id
_entity_poly.type
_entity_poly.pdbx_seq_one_letter_code
_entity_poly.pdbx_strand_id
1 'polypeptide(L)'
;MDPAVVGLPTTAAITGLLEVGAAAIDILSDLNISPQHDTLVLNILLREVKECRSSVHAFYKTLNLIENSQIPFPARAAWISLDTLVATLTDTVLAFSRLSTLCCTVDEEASQSSPEYAAKHFEKRIKALCARIRWHNLSIAMMMTIVNCPGEKDAKNSRDELAHRVARLLTFNVGLAARLRHTSRPGSSAAKTTASGAQAPDTPEITPVNVGRISAPASWPASASPYSGTLANLTTPKSLSRIILPIELRELRDDYEYYTAVFPQQAGGCEFPTGGVLMGTPYDIASAR
;
A
#
# COMPACT_ATOMS: atom_id res chain seq x y z
N MET A 1 14.19 25.40 4.39
CA MET A 1 13.70 25.03 3.05
C MET A 1 12.77 23.86 3.25
N ASP A 2 11.47 24.06 3.02
CA ASP A 2 10.51 22.97 3.11
C ASP A 2 10.83 21.91 2.06
N PRO A 3 10.96 20.62 2.41
CA PRO A 3 11.07 19.59 1.41
C PRO A 3 9.79 19.62 0.59
N ALA A 4 9.88 20.05 -0.67
CA ALA A 4 8.75 20.08 -1.58
C ALA A 4 8.16 18.66 -1.64
N VAL A 5 6.95 18.48 -1.12
CA VAL A 5 6.17 17.26 -1.30
C VAL A 5 5.90 17.15 -2.79
N VAL A 6 6.67 16.30 -3.47
CA VAL A 6 6.41 15.96 -4.87
C VAL A 6 5.45 14.80 -4.83
N GLY A 7 4.18 15.15 -4.81
CA GLY A 7 3.13 14.17 -4.77
C GLY A 7 3.22 13.21 -5.97
N LEU A 8 3.07 11.91 -5.70
CA LEU A 8 3.18 10.87 -6.71
C LEU A 8 1.79 10.39 -7.13
N PRO A 9 1.39 10.49 -8.41
CA PRO A 9 0.12 9.94 -8.87
C PRO A 9 -0.02 8.45 -8.54
N THR A 10 -1.20 8.01 -8.10
CA THR A 10 -1.41 6.62 -7.64
C THR A 10 -1.12 5.58 -8.73
N THR A 11 -1.43 5.89 -10.00
CA THR A 11 -1.08 5.00 -11.12
C THR A 11 0.43 4.89 -11.31
N ALA A 12 1.17 5.99 -11.22
CA ALA A 12 2.63 6.00 -11.31
C ALA A 12 3.26 5.25 -10.12
N ALA A 13 2.69 5.41 -8.92
CA ALA A 13 3.10 4.67 -7.74
C ALA A 13 2.95 3.16 -7.90
N ILE A 14 1.79 2.71 -8.41
CA ILE A 14 1.54 1.28 -8.65
C ILE A 14 2.48 0.73 -9.73
N THR A 15 2.67 1.46 -10.84
CA THR A 15 3.61 1.04 -11.89
C THR A 15 5.02 0.94 -11.34
N GLY A 16 5.52 1.96 -10.64
CA GLY A 16 6.85 1.93 -10.05
C GLY A 16 7.04 0.83 -9.01
N LEU A 17 6.01 0.51 -8.22
CA LEU A 17 6.03 -0.65 -7.32
C LEU A 17 6.24 -1.97 -8.07
N LEU A 18 5.61 -2.12 -9.24
CA LEU A 18 5.74 -3.32 -10.07
C LEU A 18 7.13 -3.43 -10.71
N GLU A 19 7.70 -2.30 -11.13
CA GLU A 19 9.05 -2.22 -11.73
C GLU A 19 10.15 -2.44 -10.67
N VAL A 20 10.11 -1.71 -9.56
CA VAL A 20 11.04 -1.91 -8.43
C VAL A 20 10.94 -3.35 -7.91
N GLY A 21 9.71 -3.88 -7.84
CA GLY A 21 9.49 -5.28 -7.47
C GLY A 21 10.12 -6.26 -8.45
N ALA A 22 10.10 -5.98 -9.75
CA ALA A 22 10.74 -6.84 -10.76
C ALA A 22 12.26 -6.79 -10.64
N ALA A 23 12.85 -5.59 -10.59
CA ALA A 23 14.29 -5.40 -10.43
C ALA A 23 14.82 -6.08 -9.14
N ALA A 24 14.09 -5.93 -8.02
CA ALA A 24 14.44 -6.60 -6.77
C ALA A 24 14.35 -8.13 -6.87
N ILE A 25 13.38 -8.67 -7.61
CA ILE A 25 13.25 -10.12 -7.85
C ILE A 25 14.45 -10.65 -8.63
N ASP A 26 14.92 -9.92 -9.63
CA ASP A 26 16.06 -10.33 -10.46
C ASP A 26 17.33 -10.38 -9.60
N ILE A 27 17.66 -9.29 -8.90
CA ILE A 27 18.81 -9.22 -7.98
C ILE A 27 18.76 -10.35 -6.94
N LEU A 28 17.61 -10.55 -6.29
CA LEU A 28 17.46 -11.58 -5.26
C LEU A 28 17.51 -13.00 -5.83
N SER A 29 17.15 -13.20 -7.10
CA SER A 29 17.25 -14.50 -7.76
C SER A 29 18.71 -14.82 -8.10
N ASP A 30 19.47 -13.82 -8.56
CA ASP A 30 20.90 -13.93 -8.86
C ASP A 30 21.74 -14.17 -7.59
N LEU A 31 21.38 -13.53 -6.48
CA LEU A 31 22.04 -13.78 -5.18
C LEU A 31 21.74 -15.17 -4.61
N ASN A 32 20.82 -15.91 -5.20
CA ASN A 32 20.30 -17.18 -4.68
C ASN A 32 20.62 -18.38 -5.58
N ILE A 33 21.71 -18.28 -6.35
CA ILE A 33 22.15 -19.32 -7.33
C ILE A 33 22.52 -20.66 -6.67
N SER A 34 22.83 -20.68 -5.37
CA SER A 34 23.00 -21.93 -4.62
C SER A 34 22.17 -21.90 -3.32
N PRO A 35 21.11 -22.72 -3.22
CA PRO A 35 20.30 -22.81 -2.02
C PRO A 35 21.01 -23.65 -0.95
N GLN A 36 22.16 -23.16 -0.44
CA GLN A 36 22.66 -23.64 0.84
C GLN A 36 21.83 -23.02 1.98
N HIS A 37 21.84 -23.66 3.16
CA HIS A 37 21.09 -23.22 4.33
C HIS A 37 21.36 -21.75 4.75
N ASP A 38 22.47 -21.18 4.31
CA ASP A 38 22.96 -19.86 4.75
C ASP A 38 22.32 -18.66 4.02
N THR A 39 21.60 -18.86 2.91
CA THR A 39 20.87 -17.79 2.17
C THR A 39 19.35 -17.83 2.37
N LEU A 40 18.86 -18.58 3.36
CA LEU A 40 17.42 -18.74 3.63
C LEU A 40 16.68 -17.41 3.81
N VAL A 41 17.33 -16.40 4.39
CA VAL A 41 16.72 -15.08 4.60
C VAL A 41 16.45 -14.33 3.27
N LEU A 42 17.32 -14.52 2.26
CA LEU A 42 17.13 -13.97 0.92
C LEU A 42 15.99 -14.68 0.19
N ASN A 43 15.89 -16.00 0.34
CA ASN A 43 14.77 -16.79 -0.17
C ASN A 43 13.42 -16.33 0.38
N ILE A 44 13.37 -16.06 1.68
CA ILE A 44 12.16 -15.51 2.32
C ILE A 44 11.83 -14.16 1.70
N LEU A 45 12.81 -13.25 1.61
CA LEU A 45 12.59 -11.93 1.01
C LEU A 45 12.08 -12.05 -0.43
N LEU A 46 12.71 -12.87 -1.26
CA LEU A 46 12.31 -13.11 -2.65
C LEU A 46 10.84 -13.56 -2.74
N ARG A 47 10.41 -14.48 -1.85
CA ARG A 47 9.02 -14.93 -1.80
C ARG A 47 8.07 -13.78 -1.44
N GLU A 48 8.37 -13.04 -0.39
CA GLU A 48 7.52 -11.92 0.04
C GLU A 48 7.38 -10.84 -1.04
N VAL A 49 8.47 -10.55 -1.76
CA VAL A 49 8.45 -9.57 -2.87
C VAL A 49 7.62 -10.09 -4.03
N LYS A 50 7.78 -11.36 -4.43
CA LYS A 50 6.95 -12.01 -5.47
C LYS A 50 5.47 -11.97 -5.14
N GLU A 51 5.12 -12.36 -3.91
CA GLU A 51 3.74 -12.36 -3.43
C GLU A 51 3.17 -10.94 -3.39
N CYS A 52 3.89 -9.98 -2.81
CA CYS A 52 3.42 -8.60 -2.73
C CYS A 52 3.27 -7.95 -4.11
N ARG A 53 4.22 -8.18 -5.03
CA ARG A 53 4.13 -7.69 -6.42
C ARG A 53 2.89 -8.24 -7.12
N SER A 54 2.62 -9.54 -6.96
CA SER A 54 1.43 -10.18 -7.50
C SER A 54 0.14 -9.55 -6.93
N SER A 55 0.09 -9.35 -5.62
CA SER A 55 -1.06 -8.70 -4.96
C SER A 55 -1.26 -7.25 -5.40
N VAL A 56 -0.18 -6.47 -5.58
CA VAL A 56 -0.26 -5.10 -6.10
C VAL A 56 -0.84 -5.10 -7.52
N HIS A 57 -0.40 -6.02 -8.38
CA HIS A 57 -0.91 -6.14 -9.73
C HIS A 57 -2.40 -6.56 -9.77
N ALA A 58 -2.80 -7.54 -8.95
CA ALA A 58 -4.19 -7.96 -8.82
C ALA A 58 -5.08 -6.84 -8.24
N PHE A 59 -4.55 -6.09 -7.28
CA PHE A 59 -5.24 -4.95 -6.70
C PHE A 59 -5.40 -3.81 -7.71
N TYR A 60 -4.40 -3.55 -8.55
CA TYR A 60 -4.52 -2.58 -9.63
C TYR A 60 -5.63 -2.93 -10.62
N LYS A 61 -5.74 -4.21 -11.01
CA LYS A 61 -6.87 -4.69 -11.81
C LYS A 61 -8.21 -4.45 -11.10
N THR A 62 -8.28 -4.71 -9.80
CA THR A 62 -9.49 -4.46 -8.99
C THR A 62 -9.83 -2.97 -8.96
N LEU A 63 -8.85 -2.08 -8.77
CA LEU A 63 -9.05 -0.63 -8.82
C LEU A 63 -9.59 -0.17 -10.19
N ASN A 64 -9.07 -0.72 -11.28
CA ASN A 64 -9.60 -0.44 -12.62
C ASN A 64 -11.04 -0.95 -12.79
N LEU A 65 -11.40 -2.11 -12.22
CA LEU A 65 -12.79 -2.57 -12.21
C LEU A 65 -13.70 -1.63 -11.40
N ILE A 66 -13.20 -1.07 -10.30
CA ILE A 66 -13.93 -0.05 -9.52
C ILE A 66 -14.15 1.20 -10.38
N GLU A 67 -13.11 1.72 -11.03
CA GLU A 67 -13.21 2.89 -11.93
C GLU A 67 -14.27 2.72 -13.03
N ASN A 68 -14.39 1.50 -13.56
CA ASN A 68 -15.34 1.17 -14.60
C ASN A 68 -16.70 0.68 -14.07
N SER A 69 -16.92 0.71 -12.75
CA SER A 69 -18.15 0.21 -12.09
C SER A 69 -18.48 -1.26 -12.42
N GLN A 70 -17.44 -2.10 -12.55
CA GLN A 70 -17.52 -3.51 -12.96
C GLN A 70 -17.27 -4.51 -11.82
N ILE A 71 -17.17 -4.04 -10.57
CA ILE A 71 -16.99 -4.93 -9.41
C ILE A 71 -18.30 -5.65 -9.03
N PRO A 72 -18.21 -6.87 -8.46
CA PRO A 72 -19.41 -7.67 -8.13
C PRO A 72 -20.27 -7.04 -7.03
N PHE A 73 -19.67 -6.29 -6.11
CA PHE A 73 -20.38 -5.67 -4.99
C PHE A 73 -20.11 -4.15 -4.89
N PRO A 74 -20.70 -3.32 -5.77
CA PRO A 74 -20.39 -1.89 -5.87
C PRO A 74 -20.49 -1.11 -4.56
N ALA A 75 -21.51 -1.41 -3.74
CA ALA A 75 -21.72 -0.75 -2.46
C ALA A 75 -20.55 -0.92 -1.47
N ARG A 76 -19.73 -1.97 -1.62
CA ARG A 76 -18.60 -2.25 -0.73
C ARG A 76 -17.37 -1.40 -1.03
N ALA A 77 -17.28 -0.79 -2.21
CA ALA A 77 -16.23 0.20 -2.48
C ALA A 77 -16.33 1.41 -1.52
N ALA A 78 -17.53 1.71 -1.00
CA ALA A 78 -17.73 2.75 0.01
C ALA A 78 -17.15 2.39 1.39
N TRP A 79 -16.79 1.13 1.63
CA TRP A 79 -16.23 0.68 2.92
C TRP A 79 -14.73 0.96 3.04
N ILE A 80 -14.07 1.32 1.93
CA ILE A 80 -12.65 1.61 1.89
C ILE A 80 -12.50 3.12 1.64
N SER A 81 -11.99 3.84 2.65
CA SER A 81 -11.70 5.27 2.50
C SER A 81 -10.51 5.52 1.58
N LEU A 82 -10.47 6.68 0.93
CA LEU A 82 -9.30 7.06 0.13
C LEU A 82 -8.05 7.23 1.00
N ASP A 83 -8.19 7.67 2.25
CA ASP A 83 -7.09 7.71 3.22
C ASP A 83 -6.46 6.32 3.45
N THR A 84 -7.29 5.29 3.59
CA THR A 84 -6.84 3.90 3.74
C THR A 84 -6.02 3.47 2.53
N LEU A 85 -6.49 3.78 1.31
CA LEU A 85 -5.76 3.49 0.07
C LEU A 85 -4.42 4.24 0.04
N VAL A 86 -4.45 5.56 0.23
CA VAL A 86 -3.27 6.43 0.14
C VAL A 86 -2.24 6.06 1.19
N ALA A 87 -2.66 5.84 2.45
CA ALA A 87 -1.76 5.42 3.52
C ALA A 87 -1.07 4.09 3.18
N THR A 88 -1.84 3.11 2.72
CA THR A 88 -1.32 1.77 2.40
C THR A 88 -0.36 1.82 1.22
N LEU A 89 -0.73 2.47 0.12
CA LEU A 89 0.12 2.58 -1.06
C LEU A 89 1.37 3.41 -0.79
N THR A 90 1.25 4.52 -0.06
CA THR A 90 2.40 5.35 0.31
C THR A 90 3.40 4.55 1.14
N ASP A 91 2.93 3.84 2.18
CA ASP A 91 3.85 3.05 3.00
C ASP A 91 4.48 1.88 2.22
N THR A 92 3.73 1.30 1.27
CA THR A 92 4.23 0.26 0.35
C THR A 92 5.33 0.81 -0.56
N VAL A 93 5.14 1.98 -1.17
CA VAL A 93 6.17 2.65 -1.99
C VAL A 93 7.44 2.90 -1.17
N LEU A 94 7.28 3.41 0.05
CA LEU A 94 8.41 3.64 0.96
C LEU A 94 9.09 2.34 1.40
N ALA A 95 8.36 1.22 1.47
CA ALA A 95 8.95 -0.08 1.75
C ALA A 95 9.73 -0.61 0.54
N PHE A 96 9.21 -0.46 -0.67
CA PHE A 96 9.86 -0.90 -1.90
C PHE A 96 11.07 -0.05 -2.28
N SER A 97 11.06 1.25 -2.00
CA SER A 97 12.27 2.05 -2.18
C SER A 97 13.38 1.59 -1.23
N ARG A 98 13.05 1.31 0.04
CA ARG A 98 14.02 0.71 0.99
C ARG A 98 14.46 -0.69 0.58
N LEU A 99 13.60 -1.46 -0.09
CA LEU A 99 13.94 -2.76 -0.66
C LEU A 99 15.00 -2.61 -1.74
N SER A 100 14.79 -1.70 -2.69
CA SER A 100 15.72 -1.43 -3.79
C SER A 100 17.12 -1.09 -3.26
N THR A 101 17.22 -0.08 -2.39
CA THR A 101 18.49 0.30 -1.77
C THR A 101 19.15 -0.87 -1.03
N LEU A 102 18.36 -1.68 -0.32
CA LEU A 102 18.87 -2.85 0.40
C LEU A 102 19.39 -3.92 -0.57
N CYS A 103 18.66 -4.21 -1.65
CA CYS A 103 19.07 -5.18 -2.67
C CYS A 103 20.41 -4.76 -3.29
N CYS A 104 20.56 -3.49 -3.70
CA CYS A 104 21.83 -2.98 -4.22
C CYS A 104 22.96 -3.12 -3.19
N THR A 105 22.72 -2.75 -1.93
CA THR A 105 23.75 -2.87 -0.87
C THR A 105 24.16 -4.33 -0.63
N VAL A 106 23.18 -5.26 -0.65
CA VAL A 106 23.44 -6.70 -0.45
C VAL A 106 24.23 -7.26 -1.63
N ASP A 107 23.90 -6.84 -2.86
CA ASP A 107 24.58 -7.28 -4.08
C ASP A 107 26.03 -6.80 -4.15
N GLU A 108 26.28 -5.55 -3.77
CA GLU A 108 27.63 -4.98 -3.63
C GLU A 108 28.46 -5.74 -2.59
N GLU A 109 27.89 -6.02 -1.42
CA GLU A 109 28.57 -6.78 -0.35
C GLU A 109 28.84 -8.23 -0.77
N ALA A 110 27.89 -8.87 -1.45
CA ALA A 110 28.04 -10.23 -1.96
C ALA A 110 29.14 -10.32 -3.02
N SER A 111 29.27 -9.28 -3.85
CA SER A 111 30.35 -9.16 -4.86
C SER A 111 31.74 -8.99 -4.25
N GLN A 112 31.84 -8.35 -3.08
CA GLN A 112 33.11 -8.15 -2.35
C GLN A 112 33.48 -9.33 -1.46
N SER A 113 32.48 -10.10 -1.00
CA SER A 113 32.65 -11.18 -0.03
C SER A 113 32.02 -12.48 -0.54
N SER A 114 30.84 -12.84 -0.04
CA SER A 114 30.00 -13.92 -0.53
C SER A 114 28.51 -13.64 -0.24
N PRO A 115 27.57 -14.22 -1.00
CA PRO A 115 26.14 -14.06 -0.75
C PRO A 115 25.71 -14.48 0.67
N GLU A 116 26.34 -15.50 1.24
CA GLU A 116 26.06 -15.98 2.61
C GLU A 116 26.49 -14.95 3.66
N TYR A 117 27.67 -14.35 3.47
CA TYR A 117 28.15 -13.31 4.36
C TYR A 117 27.24 -12.08 4.30
N ALA A 118 26.90 -11.61 3.10
CA ALA A 118 26.01 -10.48 2.90
C ALA A 118 24.61 -10.75 3.51
N ALA A 119 24.05 -11.94 3.26
CA ALA A 119 22.76 -12.35 3.83
C ALA A 119 22.76 -12.30 5.36
N LYS A 120 23.84 -12.77 6.00
CA LYS A 120 24.02 -12.73 7.45
C LYS A 120 24.24 -11.30 7.96
N HIS A 121 25.06 -10.51 7.26
CA HIS A 121 25.35 -9.13 7.63
C HIS A 121 24.08 -8.26 7.64
N PHE A 122 23.19 -8.47 6.66
CA PHE A 122 21.95 -7.71 6.51
C PHE A 122 20.70 -8.41 7.07
N GLU A 123 20.83 -9.56 7.71
CA GLU A 123 19.72 -10.44 8.11
C GLU A 123 18.62 -9.69 8.88
N LYS A 124 19.00 -8.86 9.86
CA LYS A 124 18.05 -8.08 10.67
C LYS A 124 17.24 -7.08 9.82
N ARG A 125 17.90 -6.41 8.88
CA ARG A 125 17.25 -5.44 7.97
C ARG A 125 16.32 -6.17 7.00
N ILE A 126 16.75 -7.30 6.45
CA ILE A 126 15.93 -8.14 5.57
C ILE A 126 14.68 -8.63 6.31
N LYS A 127 14.82 -9.21 7.51
CA LYS A 127 13.67 -9.68 8.30
C LYS A 127 12.68 -8.58 8.63
N ALA A 128 13.16 -7.40 9.01
CA ALA A 128 12.30 -6.25 9.28
C ALA A 128 11.52 -5.82 8.02
N LEU A 129 12.17 -5.85 6.86
CA LEU A 129 11.54 -5.51 5.59
C LEU A 129 10.52 -6.56 5.15
N CYS A 130 10.82 -7.86 5.29
CA CYS A 130 9.86 -8.94 5.05
C CYS A 130 8.60 -8.76 5.89
N ALA A 131 8.75 -8.46 7.19
CA ALA A 131 7.61 -8.24 8.08
C ALA A 131 6.75 -7.05 7.62
N ARG A 132 7.38 -5.97 7.14
CA ARG A 132 6.70 -4.80 6.61
C ARG A 132 5.99 -5.09 5.29
N ILE A 133 6.63 -5.80 4.35
CA ILE A 133 6.02 -6.23 3.08
C ILE A 133 4.80 -7.13 3.32
N ARG A 134 4.89 -8.10 4.24
CA ARG A 134 3.74 -8.94 4.66
C ARG A 134 2.58 -8.10 5.17
N TRP A 135 2.87 -7.07 5.96
CA TRP A 135 1.85 -6.17 6.48
C TRP A 135 1.11 -5.42 5.37
N HIS A 136 1.83 -4.96 4.34
CA HIS A 136 1.23 -4.32 3.16
C HIS A 136 0.40 -5.31 2.35
N ASN A 137 0.96 -6.48 2.06
CA ASN A 137 0.29 -7.54 1.31
C ASN A 137 -1.06 -7.90 1.95
N LEU A 138 -1.09 -8.03 3.28
CA LEU A 138 -2.33 -8.32 4.01
C LEU A 138 -3.35 -7.18 3.96
N SER A 139 -2.91 -5.92 4.01
CA SER A 139 -3.80 -4.77 3.89
C SER A 139 -4.43 -4.70 2.48
N ILE A 140 -3.65 -4.99 1.45
CA ILE A 140 -4.11 -5.10 0.06
C ILE A 140 -5.10 -6.27 -0.10
N ALA A 141 -4.77 -7.44 0.47
CA ALA A 141 -5.65 -8.60 0.46
C ALA A 141 -7.00 -8.31 1.12
N MET A 142 -7.02 -7.60 2.25
CA MET A 142 -8.27 -7.18 2.91
C MET A 142 -9.11 -6.25 2.03
N MET A 143 -8.48 -5.28 1.36
CA MET A 143 -9.19 -4.42 0.40
C MET A 143 -9.80 -5.24 -0.74
N MET A 144 -9.06 -6.21 -1.29
CA MET A 144 -9.58 -7.12 -2.31
C MET A 144 -10.71 -8.01 -1.78
N THR A 145 -10.61 -8.54 -0.56
CA THR A 145 -11.67 -9.34 0.07
C THR A 145 -12.95 -8.53 0.28
N ILE A 146 -12.84 -7.28 0.76
CA ILE A 146 -13.99 -6.39 0.91
C ILE A 146 -14.74 -6.24 -0.42
N VAL A 147 -14.02 -6.03 -1.52
CA VAL A 147 -14.59 -5.72 -2.84
C VAL A 147 -15.10 -6.97 -3.57
N ASN A 148 -14.37 -8.09 -3.48
CA ASN A 148 -14.58 -9.25 -4.36
C ASN A 148 -15.18 -10.48 -3.66
N CYS A 149 -15.09 -10.60 -2.34
CA CYS A 149 -15.53 -11.82 -1.64
C CYS A 149 -17.05 -11.97 -1.65
N PRO A 150 -17.64 -13.13 -1.97
CA PRO A 150 -19.09 -13.32 -1.89
C PRO A 150 -19.62 -13.24 -0.45
N GLY A 151 -18.85 -13.74 0.53
CA GLY A 151 -19.22 -13.77 1.94
C GLY A 151 -19.26 -12.38 2.58
N GLU A 152 -20.45 -11.92 2.99
CA GLU A 152 -20.59 -10.61 3.63
C GLU A 152 -19.89 -10.56 5.01
N LYS A 153 -19.94 -11.66 5.76
CA LYS A 153 -19.26 -11.78 7.07
C LYS A 153 -17.75 -11.56 6.93
N ASP A 154 -17.12 -12.22 5.96
CA ASP A 154 -15.68 -12.13 5.73
C ASP A 154 -15.27 -10.73 5.23
N ALA A 155 -16.12 -10.10 4.40
CA ALA A 155 -15.93 -8.72 3.96
C ALA A 155 -16.03 -7.72 5.13
N LYS A 156 -17.00 -7.89 6.04
CA LYS A 156 -17.13 -7.04 7.25
C LYS A 156 -15.94 -7.23 8.20
N ASN A 157 -15.53 -8.48 8.44
CA ASN A 157 -14.34 -8.77 9.25
C ASN A 157 -13.09 -8.13 8.65
N SER A 158 -12.91 -8.23 7.33
CA SER A 158 -11.80 -7.61 6.60
C SER A 158 -11.83 -6.08 6.71
N ARG A 159 -13.01 -5.45 6.63
CA ARG A 159 -13.18 -4.01 6.82
C ARG A 159 -12.72 -3.59 8.22
N ASP A 160 -13.19 -4.28 9.25
CA ASP A 160 -12.87 -3.93 10.63
C ASP A 160 -11.37 -4.15 10.90
N GLU A 161 -10.80 -5.27 10.46
CA GLU A 161 -9.36 -5.54 10.63
C GLU A 161 -8.49 -4.54 9.84
N LEU A 162 -8.90 -4.17 8.62
CA LEU A 162 -8.21 -3.16 7.81
C LEU A 162 -8.16 -1.79 8.54
N ALA A 163 -9.28 -1.38 9.15
CA ALA A 163 -9.32 -0.13 9.91
C ALA A 163 -8.32 -0.14 11.08
N HIS A 164 -8.24 -1.24 11.84
CA HIS A 164 -7.27 -1.40 12.91
C HIS A 164 -5.83 -1.36 12.38
N ARG A 165 -5.56 -1.99 11.23
CA ARG A 165 -4.22 -2.01 10.62
C ARG A 165 -3.77 -0.64 10.16
N VAL A 166 -4.63 0.12 9.51
CA VAL A 166 -4.32 1.49 9.08
C VAL A 166 -4.13 2.41 10.28
N ALA A 167 -4.98 2.30 11.31
CA ALA A 167 -4.78 3.07 12.55
C ALA A 167 -3.40 2.79 13.19
N ARG A 168 -2.98 1.51 13.23
CA ARG A 168 -1.65 1.14 13.70
C ARG A 168 -0.54 1.71 12.82
N LEU A 169 -0.65 1.57 11.49
CA LEU A 169 0.31 2.13 10.54
C LEU A 169 0.54 3.62 10.81
N LEU A 170 -0.54 4.38 10.91
CA LEU A 170 -0.46 5.83 11.06
C LEU A 170 -0.05 6.26 12.48
N THR A 171 -0.22 5.39 13.48
CA THR A 171 0.34 5.60 14.82
C THR A 171 1.87 5.51 14.79
N PHE A 172 2.43 4.55 14.06
CA PHE A 172 3.88 4.34 13.97
C PHE A 172 4.56 5.22 12.91
N ASN A 173 3.82 5.68 11.90
CA ASN A 173 4.31 6.57 10.86
C ASN A 173 3.73 7.98 11.02
N VAL A 174 4.25 8.70 12.02
CA VAL A 174 3.78 10.06 12.38
C VAL A 174 3.96 11.05 11.21
N GLY A 175 5.01 10.88 10.40
CA GLY A 175 5.24 11.69 9.20
C GLY A 175 4.13 11.51 8.17
N LEU A 176 3.80 10.26 7.81
CA LEU A 176 2.69 9.95 6.92
C LEU A 176 1.35 10.45 7.49
N ALA A 177 1.10 10.23 8.79
CA ALA A 177 -0.11 10.69 9.45
C ALA A 177 -0.25 12.22 9.42
N ALA A 178 0.85 12.96 9.62
CA ALA A 178 0.86 14.41 9.51
C ALA A 178 0.59 14.84 8.06
N ARG A 179 1.22 14.21 7.06
CA ARG A 179 0.99 14.55 5.66
C ARG A 179 -0.45 14.27 5.23
N LEU A 180 -1.06 13.17 5.66
CA LEU A 180 -2.49 12.88 5.43
C LEU A 180 -3.44 13.91 6.07
N ARG A 181 -2.99 14.65 7.09
CA ARG A 181 -3.77 15.77 7.69
C ARG A 181 -3.50 17.12 7.02
N HIS A 182 -2.39 17.24 6.29
CA HIS A 182 -1.83 18.53 5.89
C HIS A 182 -1.48 18.66 4.40
N THR A 183 -1.81 17.69 3.53
CA THR A 183 -1.70 17.89 2.08
C THR A 183 -2.76 18.90 1.60
N SER A 184 -2.55 20.17 1.95
CA SER A 184 -3.20 21.30 1.32
C SER A 184 -2.93 21.22 -0.17
N ARG A 185 -4.01 21.20 -0.96
CA ARG A 185 -4.02 21.27 -2.42
C ARG A 185 -2.90 22.20 -2.95
N PRO A 186 -1.92 21.70 -3.72
CA PRO A 186 -1.00 22.60 -4.42
C PRO A 186 -1.83 23.38 -5.45
N GLY A 187 -2.10 24.66 -5.17
CA GLY A 187 -2.84 25.55 -6.07
C GLY A 187 -4.04 26.31 -5.48
N SER A 188 -4.06 26.64 -4.19
CA SER A 188 -4.94 27.70 -3.68
C SER A 188 -4.10 28.77 -2.99
N SER A 189 -3.38 29.55 -3.80
CA SER A 189 -2.81 30.80 -3.32
C SER A 189 -3.94 31.71 -2.84
N ALA A 190 -3.74 32.27 -1.65
CA ALA A 190 -4.69 33.03 -0.88
C ALA A 190 -5.28 34.21 -1.66
N ALA A 191 -6.60 34.16 -1.93
CA ALA A 191 -7.39 35.39 -2.02
C ALA A 191 -7.69 35.82 -0.58
N LYS A 192 -6.86 36.72 -0.09
CA LYS A 192 -6.95 37.35 1.22
C LYS A 192 -8.14 38.31 1.22
N THR A 193 -9.35 37.81 1.50
CA THR A 193 -10.49 38.69 1.76
C THR A 193 -10.42 39.14 3.22
N THR A 194 -9.98 40.38 3.41
CA THR A 194 -9.98 41.09 4.68
C THR A 194 -11.39 41.19 5.23
N ALA A 195 -11.64 40.49 6.34
CA ALA A 195 -12.79 40.75 7.21
C ALA A 195 -12.41 41.82 8.24
N SER A 196 -13.16 42.91 8.25
CA SER A 196 -13.32 43.88 9.34
C SER A 196 -14.83 44.06 9.42
N GLY A 197 -15.57 43.89 10.51
CA GLY A 197 -15.30 43.80 11.94
C GLY A 197 -16.54 44.40 12.60
N ALA A 198 -17.22 43.69 13.50
CA ALA A 198 -18.23 44.26 14.42
C ALA A 198 -18.59 43.24 15.52
N GLN A 199 -18.65 43.73 16.76
CA GLN A 199 -18.78 43.03 18.04
C GLN A 199 -20.22 42.92 18.58
N ALA A 200 -20.42 41.84 19.39
CA ALA A 200 -21.21 41.72 20.65
C ALA A 200 -22.77 41.73 20.62
N PRO A 201 -23.51 41.31 21.70
CA PRO A 201 -23.17 40.54 22.92
C PRO A 201 -24.16 39.38 23.35
N ASP A 202 -23.67 38.54 24.27
CA ASP A 202 -24.26 37.75 25.39
C ASP A 202 -25.74 37.33 25.51
N THR A 203 -25.96 36.04 25.80
CA THR A 203 -27.08 35.53 26.65
C THR A 203 -26.72 34.15 27.25
N PRO A 204 -26.98 33.84 28.54
CA PRO A 204 -26.62 32.57 29.17
C PRO A 204 -27.81 31.59 29.26
N GLU A 205 -27.60 30.30 29.01
CA GLU A 205 -28.61 29.25 29.28
C GLU A 205 -27.97 27.95 29.80
N ILE A 206 -28.73 27.25 30.63
CA ILE A 206 -28.36 26.33 31.70
C ILE A 206 -28.08 24.90 31.19
N THR A 207 -27.16 24.20 31.85
CA THR A 207 -26.73 22.80 31.66
C THR A 207 -27.84 21.75 31.76
N PRO A 208 -27.61 20.53 31.24
CA PRO A 208 -27.53 19.43 32.21
C PRO A 208 -26.31 18.51 32.02
N VAL A 209 -25.86 18.00 33.17
CA VAL A 209 -24.80 17.02 33.37
C VAL A 209 -25.16 15.71 32.67
N ASN A 210 -24.36 15.30 31.67
CA ASN A 210 -24.46 13.97 31.09
C ASN A 210 -23.31 13.10 31.61
N VAL A 211 -23.69 12.04 32.32
CA VAL A 211 -22.80 11.01 32.87
C VAL A 211 -22.10 10.32 31.70
N GLY A 212 -20.81 10.61 31.54
CA GLY A 212 -20.00 10.14 30.43
C GLY A 212 -19.86 8.63 30.42
N ARG A 213 -20.63 8.00 29.52
CA ARG A 213 -20.36 6.69 28.92
C ARG A 213 -18.87 6.57 28.58
N ILE A 214 -18.31 5.42 28.93
CA ILE A 214 -17.02 4.93 28.44
C ILE A 214 -16.97 5.12 26.92
N SER A 215 -16.13 6.05 26.47
CA SER A 215 -15.93 6.34 25.06
C SER A 215 -15.05 5.26 24.45
N ALA A 216 -15.56 4.62 23.40
CA ALA A 216 -14.78 3.80 22.48
C ALA A 216 -13.58 4.61 21.92
N PRO A 217 -12.47 3.95 21.54
CA PRO A 217 -11.27 4.65 21.12
C PRO A 217 -11.56 5.50 19.87
N ALA A 218 -11.08 6.74 19.92
CA ALA A 218 -11.34 7.82 18.99
C ALA A 218 -11.30 7.37 17.52
N SER A 219 -12.46 7.46 16.87
CA SER A 219 -12.56 7.52 15.43
C SER A 219 -11.76 8.72 14.93
N TRP A 220 -10.87 8.46 13.98
CA TRP A 220 -10.11 9.48 13.28
C TRP A 220 -11.09 10.51 12.69
N PRO A 221 -10.93 11.82 12.94
CA PRO A 221 -11.84 12.82 12.38
C PRO A 221 -11.60 12.91 10.87
N ALA A 222 -12.51 12.35 10.09
CA ALA A 222 -12.51 12.37 8.62
C ALA A 222 -12.59 13.79 8.02
N SER A 223 -12.81 14.84 8.83
CA SER A 223 -13.05 16.21 8.39
C SER A 223 -11.80 17.03 8.06
N ALA A 224 -10.59 16.48 8.22
CA ALA A 224 -9.33 17.19 7.97
C ALA A 224 -8.44 16.53 6.90
N SER A 225 -8.88 15.42 6.29
CA SER A 225 -8.11 14.78 5.23
C SER A 225 -8.36 15.47 3.87
N PRO A 226 -7.31 15.73 3.07
CA PRO A 226 -7.46 16.19 1.70
C PRO A 226 -7.95 15.10 0.75
N TYR A 227 -7.96 13.84 1.18
CA TYR A 227 -8.53 12.70 0.46
C TYR A 227 -9.95 12.42 0.95
N SER A 228 -10.83 13.41 0.82
CA SER A 228 -12.25 13.23 1.16
C SER A 228 -12.89 12.22 0.21
N GLY A 229 -13.37 11.09 0.75
CA GLY A 229 -14.15 10.11 0.01
C GLY A 229 -13.74 8.66 0.26
N THR A 230 -14.25 7.80 -0.61
CA THR A 230 -14.11 6.34 -0.59
C THR A 230 -13.78 5.84 -1.99
N LEU A 231 -13.46 4.55 -2.14
CA LEU A 231 -13.26 3.97 -3.47
C LEU A 231 -14.53 4.04 -4.34
N ALA A 232 -15.73 4.15 -3.75
CA ALA A 232 -16.96 4.36 -4.50
C ALA A 232 -17.02 5.73 -5.21
N ASN A 233 -16.13 6.67 -4.88
CA ASN A 233 -15.99 7.94 -5.58
C ASN A 233 -15.13 7.82 -6.85
N LEU A 234 -14.47 6.67 -7.07
CA LEU A 234 -13.71 6.37 -8.27
C LEU A 234 -14.63 5.77 -9.33
N THR A 235 -15.54 6.58 -9.89
CA THR A 235 -16.51 6.12 -10.90
C THR A 235 -16.29 6.77 -12.26
N THR A 236 -15.28 7.63 -12.38
CA THR A 236 -14.88 8.22 -13.67
C THR A 236 -13.57 7.62 -14.16
N PRO A 237 -13.41 7.39 -15.48
CA PRO A 237 -12.13 6.93 -16.02
C PRO A 237 -10.98 7.83 -15.59
N LYS A 238 -9.86 7.23 -15.16
CA LYS A 238 -8.65 7.94 -14.70
C LYS A 238 -8.79 8.68 -13.35
N SER A 239 -9.83 8.41 -12.55
CA SER A 239 -9.96 8.99 -11.20
C SER A 239 -8.78 8.64 -10.29
N LEU A 240 -8.27 7.41 -10.40
CA LEU A 240 -7.14 6.87 -9.66
C LEU A 240 -5.87 7.68 -9.93
N SER A 241 -5.62 8.07 -11.18
CA SER A 241 -4.46 8.88 -11.56
C SER A 241 -4.47 10.29 -10.94
N ARG A 242 -5.65 10.79 -10.52
CA ARG A 242 -5.80 12.09 -9.85
C ARG A 242 -5.52 12.03 -8.35
N ILE A 243 -5.50 10.83 -7.76
CA ILE A 243 -5.13 10.65 -6.36
C ILE A 243 -3.61 10.73 -6.25
N ILE A 244 -3.14 11.72 -5.49
CA ILE A 244 -1.72 12.00 -5.34
C ILE A 244 -1.25 11.47 -3.99
N LEU A 245 -0.28 10.55 -3.97
CA LEU A 245 0.33 10.04 -2.75
C LEU A 245 1.26 11.10 -2.13
N PRO A 246 1.21 11.31 -0.80
CA PRO A 246 2.06 12.27 -0.11
C PRO A 246 3.46 11.71 0.12
N ILE A 247 4.26 11.69 -0.95
CA ILE A 247 5.66 11.24 -0.95
C ILE A 247 6.57 12.45 -1.16
N GLU A 248 7.71 12.47 -0.49
CA GLU A 248 8.74 13.47 -0.69
C GLU A 248 9.82 12.93 -1.64
N LEU A 249 10.37 13.76 -2.53
CA LEU A 249 11.45 13.36 -3.47
C LEU A 249 12.62 12.65 -2.76
N ARG A 250 13.00 13.15 -1.57
CA ARG A 250 14.09 12.57 -0.77
C ARG A 250 13.79 11.15 -0.25
N GLU A 251 12.53 10.75 -0.24
CA GLU A 251 12.09 9.41 0.16
C GLU A 251 12.19 8.41 -1.01
N LEU A 252 12.40 8.90 -2.25
CA LEU A 252 12.54 8.11 -3.49
C LEU A 252 13.95 8.20 -4.11
N ARG A 253 14.95 8.69 -3.35
CA ARG A 253 16.26 9.18 -3.85
C ARG A 253 16.85 8.42 -5.04
N ASP A 254 16.94 7.09 -4.94
CA ASP A 254 17.64 6.26 -5.93
C ASP A 254 16.69 5.55 -6.89
N ASP A 255 15.38 5.56 -6.59
CA ASP A 255 14.35 4.82 -7.32
C ASP A 255 13.39 5.71 -8.09
N TYR A 256 13.60 7.03 -8.04
CA TYR A 256 12.67 8.00 -8.61
C TYR A 256 12.36 7.71 -10.07
N GLU A 257 13.32 7.20 -10.84
CA GLU A 257 13.19 6.81 -12.24
C GLU A 257 12.06 5.80 -12.46
N TYR A 258 11.92 4.80 -11.58
CA TYR A 258 10.83 3.82 -11.63
C TYR A 258 9.45 4.45 -11.39
N TYR A 259 9.40 5.60 -10.73
CA TYR A 259 8.18 6.33 -10.40
C TYR A 259 7.92 7.52 -11.33
N THR A 260 8.76 7.73 -12.36
CA THR A 260 8.50 8.72 -13.40
C THR A 260 7.56 8.17 -14.48
N ALA A 261 6.61 8.99 -14.93
CA ALA A 261 5.58 8.60 -15.89
C ALA A 261 6.08 8.43 -17.34
N VAL A 262 7.32 7.97 -17.54
CA VAL A 262 7.87 7.66 -18.86
C VAL A 262 7.60 6.19 -19.16
N PHE A 263 6.53 5.96 -19.91
CA PHE A 263 6.15 4.66 -20.46
C PHE A 263 7.30 3.99 -21.22
N PRO A 264 7.40 2.66 -21.12
CA PRO A 264 7.32 1.85 -22.33
C PRO A 264 6.01 1.05 -22.32
N GLN A 265 5.24 1.15 -23.41
CA GLN A 265 4.14 0.24 -23.72
C GLN A 265 4.71 -1.15 -24.06
N GLN A 266 5.17 -1.91 -23.08
CA GLN A 266 5.44 -3.34 -23.29
C GLN A 266 5.57 -4.11 -21.98
N ALA A 267 4.49 -4.16 -21.19
CA ALA A 267 4.30 -5.28 -20.28
C ALA A 267 3.87 -6.48 -21.15
N GLY A 268 4.85 -7.27 -21.58
CA GLY A 268 4.62 -8.55 -22.24
C GLY A 268 3.63 -9.38 -21.44
N GLY A 269 2.61 -9.88 -22.13
CA GLY A 269 1.57 -10.69 -21.53
C GLY A 269 2.17 -11.91 -20.85
N CYS A 270 2.07 -11.98 -19.52
CA CYS A 270 1.99 -13.27 -18.86
C CYS A 270 0.59 -13.83 -19.12
N GLU A 271 0.42 -14.50 -20.26
CA GLU A 271 -0.68 -15.45 -20.44
C GLU A 271 -0.51 -16.56 -19.41
N PHE A 272 -1.35 -16.55 -18.39
CA PHE A 272 -1.57 -17.74 -17.58
C PHE A 272 -2.59 -18.61 -18.32
N PRO A 273 -2.38 -19.94 -18.42
CA PRO A 273 -3.28 -20.80 -19.14
C PRO A 273 -4.67 -20.77 -18.51
N THR A 274 -5.63 -20.24 -19.26
CA THR A 274 -7.06 -20.44 -19.04
C THR A 274 -7.42 -21.87 -19.44
N GLY A 275 -7.60 -22.73 -18.46
CA GLY A 275 -8.10 -24.10 -18.63
C GLY A 275 -7.73 -24.89 -17.37
N GLY A 276 -8.59 -25.63 -16.71
CA GLY A 276 -9.95 -26.07 -16.94
C GLY A 276 -10.25 -26.99 -15.75
N VAL A 277 -11.52 -27.15 -15.41
CA VAL A 277 -11.98 -28.07 -14.37
C VAL A 277 -11.45 -29.48 -14.65
N LEU A 278 -10.76 -30.10 -13.68
CA LEU A 278 -10.65 -31.56 -13.61
C LEU A 278 -11.11 -32.03 -12.23
N MET A 279 -12.24 -32.72 -12.29
CA MET A 279 -12.99 -33.40 -11.25
C MET A 279 -12.55 -34.88 -11.29
N GLY A 280 -12.17 -35.46 -10.14
CA GLY A 280 -11.93 -36.90 -9.95
C GLY A 280 -10.64 -37.46 -10.57
N THR A 281 -9.92 -38.44 -10.04
CA THR A 281 -10.21 -39.52 -9.07
C THR A 281 -8.85 -40.05 -8.49
N PRO A 282 -8.78 -41.21 -7.81
CA PRO A 282 -8.43 -41.37 -6.41
C PRO A 282 -6.96 -41.75 -6.15
N TYR A 283 -6.53 -41.54 -4.90
CA TYR A 283 -5.27 -42.04 -4.37
C TYR A 283 -5.25 -43.56 -4.36
N ASP A 284 -4.29 -44.16 -5.07
CA ASP A 284 -3.90 -45.56 -4.91
C ASP A 284 -2.77 -45.62 -3.87
N ILE A 285 -3.09 -46.12 -2.67
CA ILE A 285 -2.14 -46.34 -1.58
C ILE A 285 -1.61 -47.77 -1.77
N ALA A 286 -0.45 -47.89 -2.41
CA ALA A 286 0.30 -49.14 -2.40
C ALA A 286 0.84 -49.40 -0.98
N SER A 287 0.27 -50.41 -0.33
CA SER A 287 0.70 -50.95 0.95
C SER A 287 2.09 -51.58 0.83
N ALA A 288 2.97 -51.20 1.75
CA ALA A 288 4.22 -51.91 2.01
C ALA A 288 3.95 -53.37 2.44
N ARG A 289 4.70 -54.29 1.83
CA ARG A 289 5.19 -55.54 2.43
C ARG A 289 6.57 -55.83 1.84
#